data_AF-A0A973B7I2-F1
#
_entry.id   AF-A0A973B7I2-F1
#
_cell.length_a   1.000
_cell.length_b   1.000
_cell.length_c   1.000
_cell.angle_alpha   90.00
_cell.angle_beta   90.00
_cell.angle_gamma   90.00
#
_symmetry.space_group_name_H-M   'P 1'
#
loop_
_entity.id
_entity.type
_entity.pdbx_description
1 polymer ?
#
loop_
_entity_poly.entity_id
_entity_poly.type
_entity_poly.pdbx_seq_one_letter_code
_entity_poly.pdbx_strand_id
1 'polypeptide(L)'
;MTPDLPKVEMYIFDKTNIFRKTNKLGLVTRNELLDLAARQFAEYLAKTGKFSHTADGKKPAERISATGYRYCFISENLSFRGRVRGFTTQELAVIAVEGWKKSPAHRRNMMQPNMTEVGVGVAKVPGKQNYMSVQLFGRPDYLRYKFKIRNTSDKKVSYNFGGRTRYVPSRAILTITTCKPGKLKFVGIKNETEITEIYMPKEGFEYTLSISKGELVVSQRVARF
;
A
#
# COMPACT_ATOMS: atom_id res chain seq x y z
N MET A 1 -25.34 -23.49 9.09
CA MET A 1 -25.60 -22.72 7.85
C MET A 1 -24.35 -22.72 6.99
N THR A 2 -24.48 -22.56 5.67
CA THR A 2 -23.34 -22.38 4.76
C THR A 2 -23.19 -20.88 4.48
N PRO A 3 -22.02 -20.26 4.72
CA PRO A 3 -21.78 -18.85 4.41
C PRO A 3 -22.03 -18.49 2.95
N ASP A 4 -22.63 -17.32 2.73
CA ASP A 4 -22.81 -16.68 1.41
C ASP A 4 -21.51 -15.93 1.05
N LEU A 5 -20.68 -16.52 0.18
CA LEU A 5 -19.32 -16.03 -0.06
C LEU A 5 -19.23 -14.59 -0.57
N PRO A 6 -20.04 -14.14 -1.56
CA PRO A 6 -20.11 -12.73 -1.92
C PRO A 6 -20.39 -11.80 -0.74
N LYS A 7 -21.29 -12.18 0.18
CA LYS A 7 -21.53 -11.39 1.40
C LYS A 7 -20.36 -11.44 2.38
N VAL A 8 -19.64 -12.57 2.48
CA VAL A 8 -18.41 -12.66 3.28
C VAL A 8 -17.38 -11.65 2.78
N GLU A 9 -17.19 -11.55 1.46
CA GLU A 9 -16.26 -10.57 0.86
C GLU A 9 -16.63 -9.13 1.21
N MET A 10 -17.93 -8.78 1.16
CA MET A 10 -18.43 -7.48 1.59
C MET A 10 -18.16 -7.22 3.08
N TYR A 11 -18.44 -8.18 3.95
CA TYR A 11 -18.16 -8.02 5.38
C TYR A 11 -16.66 -7.92 5.70
N ILE A 12 -15.80 -8.61 4.95
CA ILE A 12 -14.34 -8.46 5.07
C ILE A 12 -13.93 -7.04 4.68
N PHE A 13 -14.47 -6.51 3.58
CA PHE A 13 -14.24 -5.14 3.14
C PHE A 13 -14.65 -4.13 4.22
N ASP A 14 -15.87 -4.23 4.73
CA ASP A 14 -16.39 -3.31 5.75
C ASP A 14 -15.54 -3.34 7.03
N LYS A 15 -15.19 -4.53 7.51
CA LYS A 15 -14.35 -4.70 8.70
C LYS A 15 -12.93 -4.20 8.49
N THR A 16 -12.40 -4.33 7.27
CA THR A 16 -11.11 -3.74 6.90
C THR A 16 -11.16 -2.23 7.02
N ASN A 17 -12.22 -1.59 6.51
CA ASN A 17 -12.39 -0.14 6.61
C ASN A 17 -12.67 0.33 8.04
N ILE A 18 -13.43 -0.41 8.83
CA ILE A 18 -13.58 -0.14 10.28
C ILE A 18 -12.21 -0.17 10.96
N PHE A 19 -11.41 -1.22 10.72
CA PHE A 19 -10.08 -1.33 11.29
C PHE A 19 -9.18 -0.15 10.87
N ARG A 20 -9.19 0.21 9.59
CA ARG A 20 -8.41 1.35 9.07
C ARG A 20 -8.86 2.66 9.72
N LYS A 21 -10.16 2.91 9.82
CA LYS A 21 -10.74 4.09 10.48
C LYS A 21 -10.33 4.19 11.94
N THR A 22 -10.44 3.09 12.70
CA THR A 22 -10.01 3.04 14.12
C THR A 22 -8.53 3.37 14.30
N ASN A 23 -7.69 3.05 13.30
CA ASN A 23 -6.27 3.37 13.30
C ASN A 23 -5.93 4.72 12.62
N LYS A 24 -6.94 5.58 12.37
CA LYS A 24 -6.78 6.90 11.74
C LYS A 24 -6.15 6.84 10.34
N LEU A 25 -6.43 5.78 9.60
CA LEU A 25 -5.99 5.59 8.21
C LEU A 25 -7.13 5.94 7.25
N GLY A 26 -6.76 6.35 6.03
CA GLY A 26 -7.71 6.54 4.94
C GLY A 26 -8.43 5.24 4.60
N LEU A 27 -9.72 5.33 4.28
CA LEU A 27 -10.50 4.18 3.81
C LEU A 27 -9.99 3.72 2.44
N VAL A 28 -10.22 2.44 2.15
CA VAL A 28 -10.01 1.87 0.82
C VAL A 28 -11.36 1.70 0.11
N THR A 29 -11.36 1.83 -1.21
CA THR A 29 -12.51 1.52 -2.05
C THR A 29 -12.37 0.13 -2.66
N ARG A 30 -13.49 -0.50 -3.03
CA ARG A 30 -13.45 -1.77 -3.77
C ARG A 30 -12.98 -1.53 -5.20
N ASN A 31 -12.18 -2.45 -5.72
CA ASN A 31 -11.78 -2.47 -7.12
C ASN A 31 -12.04 -3.86 -7.72
N GLU A 32 -12.81 -3.90 -8.80
CA GLU A 32 -13.29 -5.14 -9.42
C GLU A 32 -12.15 -5.99 -10.01
N LEU A 33 -11.09 -5.36 -10.52
CA LEU A 33 -9.92 -6.07 -11.05
C LEU A 33 -9.10 -6.73 -9.94
N LEU A 34 -9.05 -6.12 -8.75
CA LEU A 34 -8.47 -6.72 -7.56
C LEU A 34 -9.36 -7.83 -6.99
N ASP A 35 -10.69 -7.65 -6.99
CA ASP A 35 -11.64 -8.71 -6.60
C ASP A 35 -11.49 -9.94 -7.49
N LEU A 36 -11.41 -9.74 -8.81
CA LEU A 36 -11.20 -10.82 -9.77
C LEU A 36 -9.92 -11.60 -9.47
N ALA A 37 -8.80 -10.90 -9.29
CA ALA A 37 -7.52 -11.55 -8.95
C ALA A 37 -7.59 -12.30 -7.60
N ALA A 38 -8.24 -11.72 -6.60
CA ALA A 38 -8.37 -12.31 -5.27
C ALA A 38 -9.25 -13.57 -5.31
N ARG A 39 -10.39 -13.54 -6.02
CA ARG A 39 -11.30 -14.69 -6.16
C ARG A 39 -10.66 -15.83 -6.91
N GLN A 40 -10.06 -15.56 -8.07
CA GLN A 40 -9.35 -16.58 -8.87
C GLN A 40 -8.27 -17.27 -8.04
N PHE A 41 -7.52 -16.51 -7.23
CA PHE A 41 -6.49 -17.10 -6.39
C PHE A 41 -7.08 -17.88 -5.21
N ALA A 42 -8.13 -17.37 -4.55
CA ALA A 42 -8.83 -18.10 -3.49
C ALA A 42 -9.35 -19.46 -3.98
N GLU A 43 -9.95 -19.49 -5.16
CA GLU A 43 -10.44 -20.71 -5.83
C GLU A 43 -9.30 -21.68 -6.14
N TYR A 44 -8.17 -21.18 -6.66
CA TYR A 44 -6.99 -22.00 -6.91
C TYR A 44 -6.45 -22.64 -5.62
N LEU A 45 -6.30 -21.85 -4.54
CA LEU A 45 -5.87 -22.34 -3.23
C LEU A 45 -6.86 -23.39 -2.68
N ALA A 46 -8.16 -23.14 -2.85
CA ALA A 46 -9.21 -24.02 -2.39
C ALA A 46 -9.24 -25.36 -3.15
N LYS A 47 -9.09 -25.31 -4.48
CA LYS A 47 -9.08 -26.50 -5.35
C LYS A 47 -7.84 -27.37 -5.14
N THR A 48 -6.67 -26.74 -4.98
CA THR A 48 -5.39 -27.45 -4.86
C THR A 48 -5.03 -27.85 -3.43
N GLY A 49 -5.64 -27.20 -2.43
CA GLY A 49 -5.29 -27.38 -1.02
C GLY A 49 -3.92 -26.81 -0.63
N LYS A 50 -3.21 -26.16 -1.57
CA LYS A 50 -1.92 -25.51 -1.29
C LYS A 50 -2.19 -24.15 -0.65
N PHE A 51 -1.49 -23.82 0.43
CA PHE A 51 -1.60 -22.53 1.11
C PHE A 51 -0.26 -21.79 1.09
N SER A 52 -0.05 -20.98 0.04
CA SER A 52 1.15 -20.17 -0.17
C SER A 52 0.82 -18.98 -1.07
N HIS A 53 1.51 -17.85 -0.88
CA HIS A 53 1.42 -16.66 -1.73
C HIS A 53 1.81 -16.93 -3.20
N THR A 54 2.48 -18.05 -3.48
CA THR A 54 2.95 -18.45 -4.81
C THR A 54 2.50 -19.87 -5.19
N ALA A 55 1.39 -20.34 -4.63
CA ALA A 55 0.90 -21.71 -4.84
C ALA A 55 0.63 -22.07 -6.32
N ASP A 56 0.36 -21.07 -7.14
CA ASP A 56 0.13 -21.13 -8.59
C ASP A 56 1.38 -20.86 -9.43
N GLY A 57 2.55 -20.76 -8.79
CA GLY A 57 3.82 -20.41 -9.43
C GLY A 57 3.99 -18.92 -9.73
N LYS A 58 3.00 -18.07 -9.40
CA LYS A 58 3.03 -16.63 -9.68
C LYS A 58 3.13 -15.83 -8.39
N LYS A 59 3.74 -14.65 -8.44
CA LYS A 59 3.67 -13.66 -7.36
C LYS A 59 2.32 -12.92 -7.40
N PRO A 60 1.86 -12.33 -6.27
CA PRO A 60 0.63 -11.53 -6.23
C PRO A 60 0.60 -10.42 -7.29
N ALA A 61 1.74 -9.77 -7.50
CA ALA A 61 1.97 -8.75 -8.52
C ALA A 61 1.63 -9.23 -9.95
N GLU A 62 1.97 -10.47 -10.30
CA GLU A 62 1.72 -11.05 -11.62
C GLU A 62 0.24 -11.37 -11.79
N ARG A 63 -0.41 -11.92 -10.75
CA ARG A 63 -1.87 -12.16 -10.74
C ARG A 63 -2.67 -10.87 -10.91
N ILE A 64 -2.31 -9.83 -10.17
CA ILE A 64 -2.94 -8.50 -10.26
C ILE A 64 -2.71 -7.89 -11.66
N SER A 65 -1.50 -8.00 -12.21
CA SER A 65 -1.22 -7.46 -13.55
C SER A 65 -2.03 -8.16 -14.64
N ALA A 66 -2.27 -9.46 -14.49
CA ALA A 66 -3.02 -10.27 -15.46
C ALA A 66 -4.50 -9.88 -15.56
N THR A 67 -5.07 -9.21 -14.56
CA THR A 67 -6.45 -8.66 -14.65
C THR A 67 -6.50 -7.30 -15.34
N GLY A 68 -5.34 -6.73 -15.73
CA GLY A 68 -5.24 -5.39 -16.31
C GLY A 68 -5.04 -4.28 -15.28
N TYR A 69 -5.02 -4.59 -13.98
CA TYR A 69 -4.81 -3.60 -12.94
C TYR A 69 -3.37 -3.06 -12.95
N ARG A 70 -3.21 -1.76 -13.22
CA ARG A 70 -1.91 -1.07 -13.20
C ARG A 70 -1.68 -0.48 -11.81
N TYR A 71 -0.64 -0.96 -11.13
CA TYR A 71 -0.34 -0.56 -9.75
C TYR A 71 1.03 0.08 -9.61
N CYS A 72 1.15 0.94 -8.61
CA CYS A 72 2.44 1.40 -8.11
C CYS A 72 2.82 0.69 -6.79
N PHE A 73 1.84 0.23 -6.01
CA PHE A 73 2.10 -0.56 -4.80
C PHE A 73 0.96 -1.55 -4.55
N ILE A 74 1.29 -2.75 -4.08
CA ILE A 74 0.32 -3.81 -3.75
C ILE A 74 0.75 -4.55 -2.48
N SER A 75 -0.21 -5.20 -1.82
CA SER A 75 0.06 -6.20 -0.78
C SER A 75 -1.03 -7.28 -0.75
N GLU A 76 -0.69 -8.46 -0.24
CA GLU A 76 -1.60 -9.61 -0.17
C GLU A 76 -1.67 -10.16 1.26
N ASN A 77 -2.88 -10.47 1.71
CA ASN A 77 -3.17 -11.22 2.91
C ASN A 77 -3.91 -12.51 2.52
N LEU A 78 -3.49 -13.64 3.11
CA LEU A 78 -4.14 -14.93 2.95
C LEU A 78 -4.70 -15.41 4.28
N SER A 79 -5.86 -16.06 4.25
CA SER A 79 -6.44 -16.75 5.40
C SER A 79 -6.92 -18.12 4.98
N PHE A 80 -6.62 -19.12 5.80
CA PHE A 80 -7.25 -20.43 5.73
C PHE A 80 -8.02 -20.65 7.01
N ARG A 81 -9.29 -21.03 6.87
CA ARG A 81 -10.10 -21.48 8.01
C ARG A 81 -10.65 -22.86 7.74
N GLY A 82 -10.16 -23.83 8.52
CA GLY A 82 -10.67 -25.20 8.51
C GLY A 82 -11.81 -25.43 9.50
N ARG A 83 -12.55 -26.53 9.29
CA ARG A 83 -13.57 -27.07 10.21
C ARG A 83 -14.67 -26.06 10.58
N VAL A 84 -15.10 -25.28 9.61
CA VAL A 84 -16.17 -24.29 9.74
C VAL A 84 -17.54 -24.98 9.70
N ARG A 85 -17.99 -25.52 10.83
CA ARG A 85 -19.35 -26.02 10.98
C ARG A 85 -20.21 -24.97 11.67
N GLY A 86 -21.33 -24.61 11.07
CA GLY A 86 -22.33 -23.74 11.68
C GLY A 86 -22.08 -22.24 11.57
N PHE A 87 -20.94 -21.78 11.05
CA PHE A 87 -20.68 -20.34 10.96
C PHE A 87 -21.66 -19.64 10.02
N THR A 88 -22.06 -18.46 10.45
CA THR A 88 -22.72 -17.44 9.65
C THR A 88 -21.74 -16.79 8.68
N THR A 89 -22.28 -16.08 7.70
CA THR A 89 -21.53 -15.22 6.80
C THR A 89 -20.68 -14.19 7.57
N GLN A 90 -21.23 -13.53 8.60
CA GLN A 90 -20.47 -12.53 9.36
C GLN A 90 -19.32 -13.15 10.14
N GLU A 91 -19.54 -14.31 10.79
CA GLU A 91 -18.50 -14.96 11.60
C GLU A 91 -17.28 -15.35 10.77
N LEU A 92 -17.49 -15.88 9.55
CA LEU A 92 -16.39 -16.22 8.66
C LEU A 92 -15.56 -14.98 8.30
N ALA A 93 -16.21 -13.85 8.02
CA ALA A 93 -15.54 -12.58 7.74
C ALA A 93 -14.77 -12.04 8.96
N VAL A 94 -15.39 -12.07 10.16
CA VAL A 94 -14.75 -11.68 11.43
C VAL A 94 -13.45 -12.46 11.62
N ILE A 95 -13.51 -13.77 11.46
CA ILE A 95 -12.37 -14.65 11.72
C ILE A 95 -11.20 -14.36 10.78
N ALA A 96 -11.47 -14.12 9.49
CA ALA A 96 -10.43 -13.75 8.53
C ALA A 96 -9.75 -12.43 8.94
N VAL A 97 -10.53 -11.39 9.21
CA VAL A 97 -10.00 -10.06 9.55
C VAL A 97 -9.28 -10.06 10.89
N GLU A 98 -9.82 -10.69 11.92
CA GLU A 98 -9.15 -10.81 13.23
C GLU A 98 -7.88 -11.64 13.14
N GLY A 99 -7.87 -12.69 12.32
CA GLY A 99 -6.66 -13.47 12.02
C GLY A 99 -5.56 -12.60 11.41
N TRP A 100 -5.90 -11.78 10.41
CA TRP A 100 -4.95 -10.82 9.82
C TRP A 100 -4.49 -9.75 10.81
N LYS A 101 -5.39 -9.21 11.65
CA LYS A 101 -5.04 -8.22 12.68
C LYS A 101 -4.04 -8.76 13.71
N LYS A 102 -4.11 -10.04 14.04
CA LYS A 102 -3.23 -10.70 15.01
C LYS A 102 -1.87 -11.10 14.44
N SER A 103 -1.75 -11.26 13.12
CA SER A 103 -0.47 -11.52 12.45
C SER A 103 0.27 -10.20 12.20
N PRO A 104 1.50 -10.00 12.71
CA PRO A 104 2.27 -8.79 12.46
C PRO A 104 2.46 -8.48 10.96
N ALA A 105 2.68 -9.51 10.14
CA ALA A 105 2.86 -9.34 8.70
C ALA A 105 1.57 -8.88 8.00
N HIS A 106 0.44 -9.54 8.28
CA HIS A 106 -0.84 -9.18 7.66
C HIS A 106 -1.38 -7.85 8.19
N ARG A 107 -1.22 -7.58 9.48
CA ARG A 107 -1.58 -6.30 10.10
C ARG A 107 -0.84 -5.14 9.45
N ARG A 108 0.47 -5.30 9.16
CA ARG A 108 1.25 -4.27 8.43
C ARG A 108 0.66 -3.95 7.07
N ASN A 109 0.10 -4.92 6.36
CA ASN A 109 -0.57 -4.69 5.07
C ASN A 109 -1.85 -3.87 5.26
N MET A 110 -2.69 -4.24 6.22
CA MET A 110 -3.93 -3.52 6.54
C MET A 110 -3.68 -2.10 7.06
N MET A 111 -2.52 -1.87 7.69
CA MET A 111 -2.10 -0.58 8.23
C MET A 111 -1.34 0.32 7.23
N GLN A 112 -1.13 -0.12 5.98
CA GLN A 112 -0.43 0.72 5.00
C GLN A 112 -1.23 2.01 4.73
N PRO A 113 -0.67 3.20 5.01
CA PRO A 113 -1.41 4.46 4.95
C PRO A 113 -1.73 4.91 3.51
N ASN A 114 -0.97 4.43 2.53
CA ASN A 114 -1.05 4.85 1.13
C ASN A 114 -1.87 3.93 0.23
N MET A 115 -2.42 2.83 0.77
CA MET A 115 -3.37 1.99 0.03
C MET A 115 -4.68 2.73 -0.13
N THR A 116 -5.23 2.70 -1.34
CA THR A 116 -6.47 3.40 -1.71
C THR A 116 -7.56 2.44 -2.15
N GLU A 117 -7.19 1.23 -2.57
CA GLU A 117 -8.11 0.24 -3.10
C GLU A 117 -7.87 -1.13 -2.48
N VAL A 118 -8.91 -1.97 -2.52
CA VAL A 118 -8.87 -3.34 -2.04
C VAL A 118 -9.74 -4.25 -2.91
N GLY A 119 -9.28 -5.48 -3.10
CA GLY A 119 -10.06 -6.60 -3.60
C GLY A 119 -10.10 -7.74 -2.58
N VAL A 120 -11.21 -8.46 -2.53
CA VAL A 120 -11.41 -9.59 -1.62
C VAL A 120 -12.00 -10.77 -2.40
N GLY A 121 -11.43 -11.95 -2.20
CA GLY A 121 -11.93 -13.20 -2.75
C GLY A 121 -12.04 -14.26 -1.68
N VAL A 122 -13.15 -15.00 -1.66
CA VAL A 122 -13.34 -16.13 -0.75
C VAL A 122 -13.81 -17.36 -1.52
N ALA A 123 -13.19 -18.51 -1.24
CA ALA A 123 -13.54 -19.78 -1.86
C ALA A 123 -13.67 -20.90 -0.83
N LYS A 124 -14.61 -21.82 -1.06
CA LYS A 124 -14.77 -23.03 -0.25
C LYS A 124 -13.94 -24.17 -0.85
N VAL A 125 -13.23 -24.91 0.00
CA VAL A 125 -12.51 -26.13 -0.40
C VAL A 125 -13.53 -27.21 -0.78
N PRO A 126 -13.44 -27.82 -1.97
CA PRO A 126 -14.38 -28.86 -2.42
C PRO A 126 -14.49 -30.01 -1.41
N GLY A 127 -15.72 -30.45 -1.13
CA GLY A 127 -16.01 -31.56 -0.21
C GLY A 127 -15.67 -31.30 1.27
N LYS A 128 -15.16 -30.11 1.63
CA LYS A 128 -14.74 -29.77 2.98
C LYS A 128 -15.45 -28.53 3.48
N GLN A 129 -15.57 -28.40 4.80
CA GLN A 129 -16.04 -27.19 5.45
C GLN A 129 -14.86 -26.26 5.76
N ASN A 130 -14.03 -26.01 4.75
CA ASN A 130 -12.85 -25.16 4.86
C ASN A 130 -12.96 -24.02 3.85
N TYR A 131 -12.45 -22.85 4.21
CA TYR A 131 -12.53 -21.64 3.39
C TYR A 131 -11.15 -21.01 3.25
N MET A 132 -10.85 -20.56 2.03
CA MET A 132 -9.70 -19.75 1.68
C MET A 132 -10.18 -18.31 1.49
N SER A 133 -9.47 -17.33 2.04
CA SER A 133 -9.74 -15.91 1.80
C SER A 133 -8.47 -15.21 1.37
N VAL A 134 -8.58 -14.39 0.34
CA VAL A 134 -7.51 -13.56 -0.22
C VAL A 134 -7.95 -12.10 -0.12
N GLN A 135 -7.09 -11.25 0.39
CA GLN A 135 -7.28 -9.80 0.38
C GLN A 135 -6.09 -9.14 -0.30
N LEU A 136 -6.36 -8.38 -1.35
CA LEU A 136 -5.37 -7.65 -2.13
C LEU A 136 -5.56 -6.16 -1.92
N PHE A 137 -4.56 -5.45 -1.43
CA PHE A 137 -4.57 -3.99 -1.41
C PHE A 137 -3.83 -3.45 -2.63
N GLY A 138 -4.33 -2.34 -3.17
CA GLY A 138 -3.74 -1.65 -4.30
C GLY A 138 -3.61 -0.14 -4.06
N ARG A 139 -2.51 0.40 -4.57
CA ARG A 139 -2.42 1.81 -4.98
C ARG A 139 -2.25 1.82 -6.49
N PRO A 140 -3.24 2.36 -7.25
CA PRO A 140 -3.15 2.49 -8.69
C PRO A 140 -1.90 3.27 -9.14
N ASP A 141 -1.42 2.96 -10.34
CA ASP A 141 -0.22 3.58 -10.89
C ASP A 141 -0.36 5.09 -11.08
N TYR A 142 -1.53 5.56 -11.48
CA TYR A 142 -1.84 6.97 -11.68
C TYR A 142 -1.89 7.79 -10.38
N LEU A 143 -1.89 7.13 -9.22
CA LEU A 143 -1.80 7.80 -7.91
C LEU A 143 -0.35 7.87 -7.39
N ARG A 144 0.68 7.64 -8.20
CA ARG A 144 2.07 7.91 -7.75
C ARG A 144 2.20 9.35 -7.27
N TYR A 145 2.92 9.54 -6.17
CA TYR A 145 3.30 10.86 -5.70
C TYR A 145 4.39 11.42 -6.60
N LYS A 146 4.16 12.62 -7.13
CA LYS A 146 5.06 13.40 -7.95
C LYS A 146 5.29 14.76 -7.29
N PHE A 147 6.55 15.06 -6.99
CA PHE A 147 6.96 16.35 -6.44
C PHE A 147 8.30 16.78 -7.04
N LYS A 148 8.59 18.07 -6.98
CA LYS A 148 9.82 18.67 -7.51
C LYS A 148 10.73 19.13 -6.38
N ILE A 149 12.04 19.03 -6.60
CA ILE A 149 13.04 19.71 -5.80
C ILE A 149 13.85 20.58 -6.75
N ARG A 150 13.75 21.90 -6.59
CA ARG A 150 14.49 22.90 -7.36
C ARG A 150 15.62 23.43 -6.51
N ASN A 151 16.85 23.30 -6.97
CA ASN A 151 18.00 23.93 -6.35
C ASN A 151 18.38 25.18 -7.15
N THR A 152 18.15 26.36 -6.56
CA THR A 152 18.55 27.64 -7.16
C THR A 152 19.94 28.08 -6.74
N SER A 153 20.60 27.37 -5.83
CA SER A 153 21.96 27.69 -5.41
C SER A 153 23.01 27.21 -6.40
N ASP A 154 24.24 27.69 -6.20
CA ASP A 154 25.47 27.30 -6.90
C ASP A 154 26.13 26.04 -6.32
N LYS A 155 25.64 25.52 -5.19
CA LYS A 155 26.15 24.30 -4.55
C LYS A 155 25.22 23.10 -4.77
N LYS A 156 25.77 21.90 -4.75
CA LYS A 156 24.98 20.66 -4.61
C LYS A 156 24.35 20.61 -3.22
N VAL A 157 23.12 20.10 -3.11
CA VAL A 157 22.43 19.93 -1.81
C VAL A 157 22.06 18.47 -1.62
N SER A 158 22.46 17.89 -0.50
CA SER A 158 22.09 16.52 -0.13
C SER A 158 20.68 16.48 0.45
N TYR A 159 19.93 15.43 0.13
CA TYR A 159 18.61 15.16 0.69
C TYR A 159 18.43 13.68 1.01
N ASN A 160 17.69 13.37 2.06
CA ASN A 160 17.25 12.03 2.39
C ASN A 160 15.77 11.86 2.05
N PHE A 161 15.45 10.84 1.26
CA PHE A 161 14.08 10.46 0.97
C PHE A 161 13.92 8.94 0.99
N GLY A 162 12.96 8.44 1.76
CA GLY A 162 12.73 7.00 1.89
C GLY A 162 13.92 6.24 2.49
N GLY A 163 14.69 6.90 3.37
CA GLY A 163 15.88 6.32 4.02
C GLY A 163 17.13 6.29 3.14
N ARG A 164 17.08 6.85 1.93
CA ARG A 164 18.24 6.94 1.02
C ARG A 164 18.68 8.38 0.88
N THR A 165 19.97 8.62 1.06
CA THR A 165 20.60 9.92 0.79
C THR A 165 20.95 10.04 -0.69
N ARG A 166 20.61 11.19 -1.27
CA ARG A 166 20.84 11.58 -2.67
C ARG A 166 21.22 13.06 -2.70
N TYR A 167 21.50 13.60 -3.87
CA TYR A 167 21.81 15.01 -4.04
C TYR A 167 21.01 15.64 -5.17
N VAL A 168 20.76 16.94 -5.04
CA VAL A 168 20.27 17.81 -6.10
C VAL A 168 21.46 18.63 -6.61
N PRO A 169 21.84 18.53 -7.89
CA PRO A 169 22.90 19.36 -8.46
C PRO A 169 22.61 20.87 -8.30
N SER A 170 23.64 21.69 -8.42
CA SER A 170 23.47 23.15 -8.47
C SER A 170 22.65 23.54 -9.69
N ARG A 171 21.82 24.58 -9.55
CA ARG A 171 20.97 25.13 -10.62
C ARG A 171 20.10 24.09 -11.35
N ALA A 172 19.68 23.03 -10.66
CA ALA A 172 18.93 21.91 -11.25
C ALA A 172 17.52 21.75 -10.64
N ILE A 173 16.66 21.05 -11.36
CA ILE A 173 15.34 20.62 -10.88
C ILE A 173 15.27 19.10 -11.01
N LEU A 174 14.97 18.42 -9.91
CA LEU A 174 14.62 17.01 -9.92
C LEU A 174 13.11 16.85 -9.81
N THR A 175 12.54 15.96 -10.63
CA THR A 175 11.19 15.45 -10.44
C THR A 175 11.29 14.08 -9.80
N ILE A 176 10.70 13.92 -8.62
CA ILE A 176 10.65 12.65 -7.90
C ILE A 176 9.27 12.04 -8.09
N THR A 177 9.24 10.79 -8.55
CA THR A 177 8.01 9.99 -8.70
C THR A 177 8.14 8.73 -7.83
N THR A 178 7.19 8.51 -6.93
CA THR A 178 7.23 7.40 -5.96
C THR A 178 5.84 6.87 -5.62
N CYS A 179 5.76 5.58 -5.32
CA CYS A 179 4.53 4.91 -4.90
C CYS A 179 4.26 5.07 -3.40
N LYS A 180 5.34 5.29 -2.63
CA LYS A 180 5.29 5.43 -1.18
C LYS A 180 5.56 6.88 -0.79
N PRO A 181 4.71 7.49 0.05
CA PRO A 181 5.09 8.73 0.70
C PRO A 181 6.28 8.46 1.62
N GLY A 182 7.05 9.48 1.92
CA GLY A 182 8.22 9.35 2.77
C GLY A 182 8.61 10.68 3.37
N LYS A 183 9.37 10.63 4.46
CA LYS A 183 9.99 11.83 5.02
C LYS A 183 11.05 12.32 4.04
N LEU A 184 10.98 13.59 3.69
CA LEU A 184 12.00 14.31 2.94
C LEU A 184 12.76 15.20 3.92
N LYS A 185 14.07 15.11 3.89
CA LYS A 185 14.96 15.94 4.71
C LYS A 185 16.07 16.49 3.84
N PHE A 186 16.47 17.72 4.05
CA PHE A 186 17.66 18.29 3.42
C PHE A 186 18.78 18.37 4.44
N VAL A 187 20.01 18.27 3.97
CA VAL A 187 21.21 18.34 4.81
C VAL A 187 21.83 19.73 4.68
N GLY A 188 22.25 20.30 5.80
CA GLY A 188 22.88 21.61 5.88
C GLY A 188 24.18 21.70 5.07
N ILE A 189 24.51 22.91 4.64
CA ILE A 189 25.70 23.20 3.82
C ILE A 189 26.96 23.36 4.69
N LYS A 190 26.81 23.93 5.90
CA LYS A 190 27.94 24.19 6.83
C LYS A 190 28.28 22.98 7.69
N ASN A 191 27.26 22.23 8.10
CA ASN A 191 27.42 21.01 8.87
C ASN A 191 26.64 19.89 8.20
N GLU A 192 27.34 18.91 7.65
CA GLU A 192 26.74 17.78 6.92
C GLU A 192 25.95 16.83 7.84
N THR A 193 25.99 17.04 9.16
CA THR A 193 25.14 16.35 10.14
C THR A 193 23.89 17.15 10.53
N GLU A 194 23.83 18.43 10.17
CA GLU A 194 22.67 19.28 10.41
C GLU A 194 21.56 18.92 9.40
N ILE A 195 20.39 18.60 9.91
CA ILE A 195 19.23 18.25 9.09
C ILE A 195 18.21 19.38 9.22
N THR A 196 17.69 19.84 8.08
CA THR A 196 16.58 20.79 8.04
C THR A 196 15.30 20.19 8.63
N GLU A 197 14.23 20.99 8.62
CA GLU A 197 12.87 20.52 8.86
C GLU A 197 12.53 19.25 8.04
N ILE A 198 11.70 18.39 8.63
CA ILE A 198 11.21 17.16 8.02
C ILE A 198 9.93 17.47 7.22
N TYR A 199 10.00 17.33 5.91
CA TYR A 199 8.86 17.50 5.02
C TYR A 199 8.16 16.18 4.73
N MET A 200 6.85 16.25 4.47
CA MET A 200 6.04 15.15 3.93
C MET A 200 5.55 15.55 2.53
N PRO A 201 6.27 15.17 1.46
CA PRO A 201 5.89 15.51 0.10
C PRO A 201 4.50 14.98 -0.25
N LYS A 202 3.72 15.80 -0.94
CA LYS A 202 2.45 15.42 -1.54
C LYS A 202 2.54 15.55 -3.06
N GLU A 203 1.56 14.96 -3.72
CA GLU A 203 1.33 15.23 -5.14
C GLU A 203 1.26 16.75 -5.35
N GLY A 204 1.93 17.25 -6.38
CA GLY A 204 1.86 18.67 -6.68
C GLY A 204 2.90 19.52 -5.97
N PHE A 205 3.71 19.00 -5.04
CA PHE A 205 4.62 19.86 -4.26
C PHE A 205 5.91 20.21 -5.02
N GLU A 206 6.43 21.41 -4.78
CA GLU A 206 7.79 21.83 -5.19
C GLU A 206 8.51 22.44 -3.99
N TYR A 207 9.72 21.93 -3.73
CA TYR A 207 10.65 22.43 -2.73
C TYR A 207 11.75 23.23 -3.42
N THR A 208 11.90 24.51 -3.09
CA THR A 208 12.97 25.36 -3.62
C THR A 208 14.07 25.53 -2.58
N LEU A 209 15.29 25.13 -2.95
CA LEU A 209 16.49 25.19 -2.15
C LEU A 209 17.31 26.40 -2.57
N SER A 210 17.64 27.26 -1.62
CA SER A 210 18.49 28.43 -1.82
C SER A 210 19.50 28.53 -0.68
N ILE A 211 20.57 29.29 -0.86
CA ILE A 211 21.56 29.54 0.20
C ILE A 211 21.52 31.03 0.53
N SER A 212 21.27 31.34 1.80
CA SER A 212 21.28 32.72 2.31
C SER A 212 22.18 32.78 3.54
N LYS A 213 23.12 33.74 3.56
CA LYS A 213 24.13 33.88 4.63
C LYS A 213 24.89 32.56 4.96
N GLY A 214 25.09 31.74 3.92
CA GLY A 214 25.77 30.45 4.01
C GLY A 214 24.91 29.31 4.58
N GLU A 215 23.62 29.52 4.82
CA GLU A 215 22.69 28.52 5.35
C GLU A 215 21.69 28.07 4.28
N LEU A 216 21.26 26.82 4.38
CA LEU A 216 20.27 26.26 3.48
C LEU A 216 18.88 26.75 3.87
N VAL A 217 18.22 27.43 2.95
CA VAL A 217 16.83 27.86 3.08
C VAL A 217 15.97 27.04 2.13
N VAL A 218 14.91 26.44 2.68
CA VAL A 218 13.94 25.60 1.95
C VAL A 218 12.59 26.28 1.96
N SER A 219 12.02 26.54 0.78
CA SER A 219 10.63 26.99 0.65
C SER A 219 9.79 25.92 -0.05
N GLN A 220 8.53 25.78 0.37
CA GLN A 220 7.58 24.81 -0.18
C GLN A 220 6.41 25.54 -0.84
N ARG A 221 6.02 25.10 -2.03
CA ARG A 221 4.79 25.55 -2.71
C ARG A 221 4.08 24.38 -3.40
N VAL A 222 2.82 24.61 -3.79
CA VAL A 222 2.13 23.74 -4.76
C VAL A 222 2.55 24.20 -6.15
N ALA A 223 3.24 23.34 -6.90
CA ALA A 223 3.56 23.57 -8.29
C ALA A 223 2.38 23.20 -9.19
N ARG A 224 2.21 23.98 -10.27
CA ARG A 224 1.41 23.56 -11.41
C ARG A 224 2.23 22.53 -12.18
N PHE A 225 1.64 21.35 -12.38
CA PHE A 225 2.25 20.25 -13.14
C PHE A 225 1.81 20.30 -14.60
#